data_AF-A0A0B0CZR5-F1
#
_entry.id   AF-A0A0B0CZR5-F1
#
_cell.length_a   1.000
_cell.length_b   1.000
_cell.length_c   1.000
_cell.angle_alpha   90.00
_cell.angle_beta   90.00
_cell.angle_gamma   90.00
#
_symmetry.space_group_name_H-M   'P 1'
#
loop_
_entity.id
_entity.type
_entity.pdbx_description
1 polymer ?
#
loop_
_entity_poly.entity_id
_entity_poly.type
_entity_poly.pdbx_seq_one_letter_code
_entity_poly.pdbx_strand_id
1 'polypeptide(L)'
;MQTTTSSDVHTKINLERLNADIRQFPQVHEVTSDMSITHKGVSRLVMLDRYAFKDTEKLTLSEGDFVVLTVKDDPKFPARGFGF
;
A
#
# COMPACT_ATOMS: atom_id res chain seq x y z
N MET A 1 -8.78 21.11 -23.04
CA MET A 1 -7.65 20.42 -22.39
C MET A 1 -8.21 19.14 -21.80
N GLN A 2 -8.10 18.02 -22.53
CA GLN A 2 -8.62 16.72 -22.08
C GLN A 2 -7.69 16.21 -20.97
N THR A 3 -8.20 16.14 -19.74
CA THR A 3 -7.54 15.44 -18.65
C THR A 3 -7.68 13.95 -18.92
N THR A 4 -6.62 13.33 -19.44
CA THR A 4 -6.53 11.89 -19.62
C THR A 4 -6.69 11.24 -18.24
N THR A 5 -7.85 10.66 -17.99
CA THR A 5 -8.13 9.81 -16.84
C THR A 5 -7.10 8.68 -16.84
N SER A 6 -6.22 8.66 -15.84
CA SER A 6 -5.31 7.54 -15.60
C SER A 6 -6.14 6.28 -15.45
N SER A 7 -6.05 5.43 -16.47
CA SER A 7 -6.71 4.15 -16.60
C SER A 7 -6.58 3.33 -15.31
N ASP A 8 -7.68 2.67 -14.93
CA ASP A 8 -7.76 1.63 -13.91
C ASP A 8 -6.67 0.56 -14.13
N VAL A 9 -5.46 0.80 -13.62
CA VAL A 9 -4.49 -0.26 -13.42
C VAL A 9 -4.96 -1.01 -12.17
N HIS A 10 -5.91 -1.92 -12.33
CA HIS A 10 -6.09 -3.02 -11.38
C HIS A 10 -4.87 -3.92 -11.50
N THR A 11 -3.74 -3.49 -10.94
CA THR A 11 -2.60 -4.37 -10.72
C THR A 11 -3.09 -5.47 -9.80
N LYS A 12 -3.24 -6.67 -10.34
CA LYS A 12 -3.65 -7.86 -9.60
C LYS A 12 -2.60 -8.07 -8.51
N ILE A 13 -2.97 -7.85 -7.25
CA ILE A 13 -2.06 -8.04 -6.11
C ILE A 13 -1.62 -9.51 -6.11
N ASN A 14 -0.32 -9.75 -6.06
CA ASN A 14 0.21 -11.10 -5.89
C ASN A 14 0.05 -11.53 -4.43
N LEU A 15 -1.08 -12.18 -4.12
CA LEU A 15 -1.40 -12.63 -2.77
C LEU A 15 -0.43 -13.68 -2.24
N GLU A 16 0.12 -14.53 -3.11
CA GLU A 16 1.08 -15.56 -2.71
C GLU A 16 2.37 -14.94 -2.19
N ARG A 17 2.92 -13.98 -2.94
CA ARG A 17 4.09 -13.21 -2.53
C ARG A 17 3.79 -12.39 -1.27
N LEU A 18 2.67 -11.66 -1.26
CA LEU A 18 2.28 -10.86 -0.10
C LEU A 18 2.16 -11.69 1.18
N ASN A 19 1.51 -12.87 1.12
CA ASN A 19 1.41 -13.75 2.28
C ASN A 19 2.77 -14.33 2.67
N ALA A 20 3.69 -14.57 1.73
CA ALA A 20 5.06 -14.95 2.05
C ALA A 20 5.83 -13.87 2.81
N ASP A 21 5.64 -12.61 2.44
CA ASP A 21 6.21 -11.45 3.14
C ASP A 21 5.57 -11.29 4.53
N ILE A 22 4.25 -11.43 4.65
CA ILE A 22 3.50 -11.33 5.92
C ILE A 22 3.99 -12.36 6.96
N ARG A 23 4.36 -13.58 6.56
CA ARG A 23 4.87 -14.63 7.47
C ARG A 23 6.10 -14.23 8.28
N GLN A 24 6.84 -13.22 7.82
CA GLN A 24 8.00 -12.70 8.53
C GLN A 24 7.61 -11.86 9.76
N PHE A 25 6.34 -11.46 9.88
CA PHE A 25 5.81 -10.59 10.92
C PHE A 25 4.74 -11.31 11.76
N PRO A 26 5.06 -11.84 12.95
CA PRO A 26 4.11 -12.61 13.77
C PRO A 26 2.91 -11.79 14.27
N GLN A 27 2.97 -10.46 14.18
CA GLN A 27 1.90 -9.54 14.57
C GLN A 27 0.84 -9.34 13.47
N VAL A 28 1.09 -9.83 12.25
CA VAL A 28 0.22 -9.63 11.08
C VAL A 28 -0.32 -10.97 10.60
N HIS A 29 -1.62 -11.00 10.29
CA HIS A 29 -2.27 -12.20 9.77
C HIS A 29 -2.29 -12.17 8.23
N GLU A 30 -2.09 -13.34 7.62
CA GLU A 30 -2.17 -13.51 6.17
C GLU A 30 -3.57 -13.19 5.61
N VAL A 31 -3.62 -12.82 4.34
CA VAL A 31 -4.89 -12.64 3.62
C VAL A 31 -5.47 -14.02 3.29
N THR A 32 -6.70 -14.25 3.75
CA THR A 32 -7.47 -15.48 3.50
C THR A 32 -8.57 -15.25 2.46
N SER A 33 -9.11 -16.33 1.89
CA SER A 33 -10.09 -16.26 0.79
C SER A 33 -11.46 -15.68 1.18
N ASP A 34 -11.78 -15.67 2.47
CA ASP A 34 -13.01 -15.08 3.02
C ASP A 34 -12.92 -13.55 3.19
N MET A 35 -11.73 -12.96 3.09
CA MET A 35 -11.54 -11.51 3.13
C MET A 35 -11.94 -10.86 1.79
N SER A 36 -12.98 -10.02 1.81
CA SER A 36 -13.56 -9.42 0.58
C SER A 36 -13.59 -7.88 0.56
N ILE A 37 -13.20 -7.23 1.67
CA ILE A 37 -13.21 -5.77 1.78
C ILE A 37 -12.00 -5.21 1.02
N THR A 38 -12.27 -4.32 0.06
CA THR A 38 -11.22 -3.61 -0.69
C THR A 38 -11.51 -2.12 -0.72
N HIS A 39 -10.46 -1.32 -0.61
CA HIS A 39 -10.52 0.15 -0.69
C HIS A 39 -9.92 0.64 -2.00
N LYS A 40 -10.42 1.77 -2.53
CA LYS A 40 -9.94 2.41 -3.76
C LYS A 40 -9.72 3.91 -3.57
N GLY A 41 -8.87 4.51 -4.39
CA GLY A 41 -8.56 5.94 -4.36
C GLY A 41 -8.05 6.42 -3.01
N VAL A 42 -8.58 7.55 -2.52
CA VAL A 42 -8.16 8.20 -1.26
C VAL A 42 -8.30 7.26 -0.06
N SER A 43 -9.37 6.47 0.01
CA SER A 43 -9.58 5.52 1.12
C SER A 43 -8.44 4.50 1.22
N ARG A 44 -7.97 3.97 0.08
CA ARG A 44 -6.82 3.06 0.02
C ARG A 44 -5.55 3.74 0.52
N LEU A 45 -5.29 4.98 0.07
CA LEU A 45 -4.11 5.75 0.49
C LEU A 45 -4.11 6.01 2.00
N VAL A 46 -5.25 6.39 2.58
CA VAL A 46 -5.39 6.61 4.03
C VAL A 46 -5.14 5.31 4.80
N MET A 47 -5.69 4.19 4.34
CA MET A 47 -5.48 2.88 4.96
C MET A 47 -4.00 2.47 4.92
N LEU A 48 -3.36 2.56 3.76
CA LEU A 48 -1.94 2.25 3.61
C LEU A 48 -1.05 3.18 4.43
N ASP A 49 -1.42 4.45 4.56
CA ASP A 49 -0.61 5.42 5.29
C ASP A 49 -0.72 5.30 6.80
N ARG A 50 -1.95 5.20 7.34
CA ARG A 50 -2.23 5.34 8.78
C ARG A 50 -2.46 4.03 9.51
N TYR A 51 -3.02 3.02 8.85
CA TYR A 51 -3.53 1.82 9.50
C TYR A 51 -2.77 0.55 9.13
N ALA A 52 -2.02 0.56 8.03
CA ALA A 52 -1.19 -0.58 7.65
C ALA A 52 -0.02 -0.77 8.63
N PHE A 53 0.26 -2.04 8.93
CA PHE A 53 1.49 -2.43 9.60
C PHE A 53 2.69 -2.00 8.75
N LYS A 54 3.72 -1.44 9.41
CA LYS A 54 4.90 -0.89 8.74
C LYS A 54 6.07 -1.83 8.97
N ASP A 55 6.62 -2.34 7.87
CA ASP A 55 7.97 -2.88 7.87
C ASP A 55 8.97 -1.71 8.00
N THR A 56 9.37 -1.42 9.23
CA THR A 56 10.30 -0.34 9.55
C THR A 56 11.73 -0.64 9.11
N GLU A 57 12.08 -1.93 9.02
CA GLU A 57 13.41 -2.42 8.63
C GLU A 57 13.57 -2.56 7.12
N LYS A 58 12.46 -2.49 6.37
CA LYS A 58 12.40 -2.58 4.90
C LYS A 58 12.88 -3.93 4.37
N LEU A 59 12.65 -5.00 5.13
CA LEU A 59 12.98 -6.38 4.79
C LEU A 59 12.24 -6.87 3.55
N THR A 60 10.99 -6.45 3.34
CA THR A 60 10.13 -6.97 2.26
C THR A 60 9.90 -5.97 1.13
N LEU A 61 10.61 -4.83 1.13
CA LEU A 61 10.51 -3.83 0.07
C LEU A 61 11.25 -4.29 -1.18
N SER A 62 10.59 -4.23 -2.33
CA SER A 62 11.14 -4.68 -3.61
C SER A 62 10.67 -3.83 -4.78
N GLU A 63 11.28 -4.05 -5.95
CA GLU A 63 10.90 -3.37 -7.18
C GLU A 63 9.45 -3.68 -7.59
N GLY A 64 8.72 -2.64 -8.00
CA GLY A 64 7.32 -2.72 -8.40
C GLY A 64 6.32 -2.67 -7.24
N ASP A 65 6.79 -2.52 -6.00
CA ASP A 65 5.91 -2.31 -4.85
C ASP A 65 5.30 -0.91 -4.86
N PHE A 66 4.00 -0.85 -4.59
CA PHE A 66 3.33 0.44 -4.44
C PHE A 66 3.74 1.09 -3.12
N VAL A 67 4.42 2.23 -3.20
CA VAL A 67 4.93 2.97 -2.04
C VAL A 67 4.14 4.26 -1.81
N VAL A 68 3.99 4.61 -0.53
CA VAL A 68 3.52 5.93 -0.08
C VAL A 68 4.66 6.58 0.70
N LEU A 69 5.07 7.76 0.29
CA LEU A 69 6.23 8.47 0.83
C LEU A 69 5.81 9.83 1.38
N THR A 70 6.48 10.27 2.44
CA THR A 70 6.39 11.66 2.90
C THR A 70 7.36 12.51 2.08
N VAL A 71 6.84 13.41 1.27
CA VAL A 71 7.61 14.32 0.41
C VAL A 71 8.02 15.57 1.17
N LYS A 72 7.14 16.07 2.03
CA LYS A 72 7.41 17.18 2.93
C LYS A 72 6.90 16.81 4.31
N ASP A 73 7.82 16.80 5.27
CA ASP A 73 7.48 16.59 6.66
C ASP A 73 6.88 17.88 7.22
N ASP A 74 5.61 17.80 7.62
CA ASP A 74 4.88 18.87 8.30
C ASP A 74 4.06 18.18 9.41
N PRO A 75 4.23 18.58 10.67
CA PRO A 75 3.55 17.92 11.80
C PRO A 75 2.03 17.94 11.72
N LYS A 76 1.47 18.92 10.99
CA LYS A 76 0.02 19.13 10.87
C LYS A 76 -0.51 18.62 9.53
N PHE A 77 0.22 18.86 8.44
CA PHE A 77 -0.21 18.56 7.06
C PHE A 77 0.93 17.99 6.20
N PRO A 78 1.40 16.75 6.47
CA PRO A 78 2.49 16.17 5.70
C PRO A 78 2.07 15.98 4.25
N ALA A 79 2.95 16.38 3.32
CA ALA A 79 2.72 16.12 1.90
C ALA A 79 3.09 14.67 1.59
N ARG A 80 2.16 13.90 1.02
CA ARG A 80 2.38 12.51 0.65
C ARG A 80 2.46 12.35 -0.87
N GLY A 81 3.47 11.61 -1.33
CA GLY A 81 3.57 11.10 -2.69
C GLY A 81 3.23 9.61 -2.71
N PHE A 82 2.81 9.09 -3.86
CA PHE A 82 2.57 7.66 -4.05
C PHE A 82 2.96 7.22 -5.47
N GLY A 83 3.41 5.98 -5.63
CA GLY A 83 3.89 5.44 -6.89
C GLY A 83 4.20 3.95 -6.81
N PHE A 84 4.62 3.37 -7.94
CA PHE A 84 5.12 2.00 -8.08
C PHE A 84 6.63 2.01 -8.35
#